data_AF-A0A0P4WJB1-F1
#
_entry.id   AF-A0A0P4WJB1-F1
#
_cell.length_a   1.000
_cell.length_b   1.000
_cell.length_c   1.000
_cell.angle_alpha   90.00
_cell.angle_beta   90.00
_cell.angle_gamma   90.00
#
_symmetry.space_group_name_H-M   'P 1'
#
loop_
_entity.id
_entity.type
_entity.pdbx_description
1 polymer ?
#
loop_
_entity_poly.entity_id
_entity_poly.type
_entity_poly.pdbx_seq_one_letter_code
_entity_poly.pdbx_strand_id
1 'polypeptide(L)'
;MAELSFAVICSSNMNRSMEAHAFLSKKGFNVRSFGTGDKVKLPGPAPDKPNCYEFGTSYDDIYNDLLKKDKTLYTQNGLLHMLDRNRRIKPDPERFQISKDKFDIIITCEERVYDQVLECLEARIPEENTPVHVINIDIQDNHEEATIGAFMICELAALVSECVLLVGVG
;
A
#
# COMPACT_ATOMS: atom_id res chain seq x y z
N MET A 1 -6.19 -14.97 -20.98
CA MET A 1 -4.87 -14.82 -20.33
C MET A 1 -5.13 -14.73 -18.83
N ALA A 2 -4.35 -15.42 -18.01
CA ALA A 2 -4.53 -15.34 -16.55
C ALA A 2 -4.18 -13.92 -16.10
N GLU A 3 -5.06 -13.33 -15.28
CA GLU A 3 -4.89 -11.98 -14.78
C GLU A 3 -3.99 -12.01 -13.54
N LEU A 4 -2.83 -11.36 -13.61
CA LEU A 4 -1.90 -11.29 -12.48
C LEU A 4 -2.52 -10.51 -11.32
N SER A 5 -2.34 -11.04 -10.12
CA SER A 5 -2.75 -10.44 -8.86
C SER A 5 -1.57 -9.70 -8.22
N PHE A 6 -1.79 -8.44 -7.85
CA PHE A 6 -0.79 -7.54 -7.31
C PHE A 6 -1.09 -7.15 -5.86
N ALA A 7 -0.05 -7.04 -5.05
CA ALA A 7 -0.10 -6.31 -3.78
C ALA A 7 0.92 -5.17 -3.78
N VAL A 8 0.50 -3.95 -3.40
CA VAL A 8 1.42 -2.84 -3.14
C VAL A 8 1.49 -2.54 -1.65
N ILE A 9 2.69 -2.49 -1.09
CA ILE A 9 2.90 -2.46 0.36
C ILE A 9 3.80 -1.30 0.75
N CYS A 10 3.34 -0.47 1.70
CA CYS A 10 4.16 0.55 2.34
C CYS A 10 4.13 0.37 3.86
N SER A 11 4.56 1.37 4.65
CA SER A 11 4.56 1.23 6.11
C SER A 11 3.15 1.31 6.73
N SER A 12 2.38 2.36 6.43
CA SER A 12 1.10 2.65 7.11
C SER A 12 -0.16 2.42 6.25
N ASN A 13 0.00 1.93 5.02
CA ASN A 13 -1.10 1.83 4.04
C ASN A 13 -1.91 3.13 3.88
N MET A 14 -1.21 4.26 3.81
CA MET A 14 -1.82 5.59 3.78
C MET A 14 -1.50 6.35 2.50
N ASN A 15 -0.21 6.51 2.19
CA ASN A 15 0.27 7.34 1.08
C ASN A 15 0.66 6.49 -0.14
N ARG A 16 1.93 6.05 -0.20
CA ARG A 16 2.56 5.37 -1.35
C ARG A 16 1.78 4.18 -1.90
N SER A 17 1.43 3.21 -1.04
CA SER A 17 0.69 2.02 -1.50
C SER A 17 -0.75 2.31 -1.92
N MET A 18 -1.39 3.33 -1.36
CA MET A 18 -2.75 3.71 -1.73
C MET A 18 -2.81 4.55 -3.01
N GLU A 19 -1.81 5.39 -3.27
CA GLU A 19 -1.67 6.08 -4.56
C GLU A 19 -1.47 5.04 -5.67
N ALA A 20 -0.52 4.12 -5.51
CA ALA A 20 -0.31 3.03 -6.46
C ALA A 20 -1.55 2.13 -6.65
N HIS A 21 -2.26 1.77 -5.56
CA HIS A 21 -3.53 1.04 -5.65
C HIS A 21 -4.53 1.78 -6.53
N ALA A 22 -4.73 3.09 -6.29
CA ALA A 22 -5.67 3.90 -7.06
C ALA A 22 -5.35 3.89 -8.57
N PHE A 23 -4.07 4.00 -8.91
CA PHE A 23 -3.60 3.99 -10.30
C PHE A 23 -3.79 2.63 -10.96
N LEU A 24 -3.34 1.55 -10.32
CA LEU A 24 -3.46 0.18 -10.82
C LEU A 24 -4.94 -0.22 -10.99
N SER A 25 -5.78 0.06 -10.00
CA SER A 25 -7.22 -0.23 -10.05
C SER A 25 -7.91 0.50 -11.20
N LYS A 26 -7.60 1.79 -11.44
CA LYS A 26 -8.12 2.55 -12.59
C LYS A 26 -7.71 1.98 -13.94
N LYS A 27 -6.59 1.25 -14.00
CA LYS A 27 -6.09 0.57 -15.20
C LYS A 27 -6.63 -0.85 -15.35
N GLY A 28 -7.43 -1.33 -14.40
CA GLY A 28 -8.07 -2.64 -14.45
C GLY A 28 -7.20 -3.79 -13.94
N PHE A 29 -6.11 -3.52 -13.21
CA PHE A 29 -5.34 -4.57 -12.56
C PHE A 29 -6.05 -5.08 -11.31
N ASN A 30 -6.02 -6.39 -11.09
CA ASN A 30 -6.36 -7.01 -9.81
C ASN A 30 -5.32 -6.64 -8.75
N VAL A 31 -5.61 -5.61 -7.94
CA VAL A 31 -4.67 -5.05 -6.96
C VAL A 31 -5.27 -4.99 -5.56
N ARG A 32 -4.45 -5.29 -4.56
CA ARG A 32 -4.66 -4.94 -3.16
C ARG A 32 -3.50 -4.12 -2.62
N SER A 33 -3.67 -3.50 -1.46
CA SER A 33 -2.60 -2.74 -0.82
C SER A 33 -2.58 -2.91 0.68
N PHE A 34 -1.38 -2.84 1.28
CA PHE A 34 -1.18 -3.11 2.70
C PHE A 34 -0.13 -2.19 3.35
N GLY A 35 -0.02 -2.35 4.67
CA GLY A 35 0.99 -1.77 5.54
C GLY A 35 1.75 -2.86 6.30
N THR A 36 3.04 -2.68 6.57
CA THR A 36 3.82 -3.58 7.43
C THR A 36 4.09 -3.03 8.83
N GLY A 37 3.85 -1.73 9.06
CA GLY A 37 4.09 -1.11 10.36
C GLY A 37 3.26 -1.74 11.47
N ASP A 38 3.64 -1.50 12.72
CA ASP A 38 2.83 -1.95 13.87
C ASP A 38 1.54 -1.15 14.01
N LYS A 39 1.59 0.14 13.62
CA LYS A 39 0.48 1.09 13.66
C LYS A 39 0.50 1.96 12.42
N VAL A 40 -0.67 2.52 12.10
CA VAL A 40 -0.82 3.56 11.09
C VAL A 40 -0.34 4.87 11.68
N LYS A 41 0.69 5.48 11.08
CA LYS A 41 1.28 6.75 11.54
C LYS A 41 1.09 7.83 10.48
N LEU A 42 0.55 8.97 10.88
CA LEU A 42 0.36 10.16 10.06
C LEU A 42 1.09 11.36 10.68
N PRO A 43 1.60 12.30 9.88
CA PRO A 43 2.14 13.56 10.38
C PRO A 43 1.15 14.28 11.31
N GLY A 44 1.65 14.87 12.39
CA GLY A 44 0.88 15.73 13.29
C GLY A 44 1.44 17.15 13.33
N PRO A 45 1.13 17.95 14.36
CA PRO A 45 1.55 19.35 14.46
C PRO A 45 3.06 19.53 14.67
N ALA A 46 3.77 18.48 15.10
CA ALA A 46 5.21 18.47 15.29
C ALA A 46 5.78 17.07 15.00
N PRO A 47 7.08 16.93 14.65
CA PRO A 47 7.70 15.64 14.33
C PRO A 47 7.60 14.58 15.45
N ASP A 48 7.62 15.02 16.71
CA ASP A 48 7.50 14.19 17.92
C ASP A 48 6.04 13.88 18.30
N LYS A 49 5.06 14.44 17.58
CA LYS A 49 3.62 14.30 17.86
C LYS A 49 2.85 13.73 16.66
N PRO A 50 3.17 12.52 16.17
CA PRO A 50 2.42 11.90 15.09
C PRO A 50 1.00 11.51 15.54
N ASN A 51 0.07 11.45 14.59
CA ASN A 51 -1.22 10.80 14.80
C ASN A 51 -1.06 9.29 14.57
N CYS A 52 -1.36 8.49 15.59
CA CYS A 52 -1.20 7.03 15.54
C CYS A 52 -2.55 6.35 15.70
N TYR A 53 -2.83 5.37 14.84
CA TYR A 53 -4.05 4.57 14.85
C TYR A 53 -3.73 3.08 14.71
N GLU A 54 -4.62 2.22 15.20
CA GLU A 54 -4.52 0.79 14.96
C GLU A 54 -4.94 0.48 13.52
N PHE A 55 -4.32 -0.54 12.90
CA PHE A 55 -4.82 -1.08 11.64
C PHE A 55 -6.27 -1.58 11.82
N GLY A 56 -7.09 -1.40 10.79
CA GLY A 56 -8.54 -1.61 10.87
C GLY A 56 -9.36 -0.39 11.34
N THR A 57 -8.72 0.70 11.80
CA THR A 57 -9.43 1.97 12.03
C THR A 57 -9.82 2.56 10.67
N SER A 58 -11.11 2.79 10.42
CA SER A 58 -11.57 3.24 9.09
C SER A 58 -10.95 4.57 8.69
N TYR A 59 -10.69 4.76 7.39
CA TYR A 59 -10.20 6.04 6.88
C TYR A 59 -11.19 7.17 7.14
N ASP A 60 -12.49 6.87 7.25
CA ASP A 60 -13.50 7.86 7.61
C ASP A 60 -13.40 8.30 9.08
N ASP A 61 -13.18 7.37 10.01
CA ASP A 61 -12.94 7.71 11.42
C ASP A 61 -11.67 8.54 11.59
N ILE A 62 -10.58 8.16 10.89
CA ILE A 62 -9.33 8.92 10.88
C ILE A 62 -9.54 10.32 10.30
N TYR A 63 -10.28 10.44 9.19
CA TYR A 63 -10.63 11.72 8.59
C TYR A 63 -11.39 12.62 9.57
N ASN A 64 -12.42 12.08 10.22
CA ASN A 64 -13.25 12.83 11.16
C ASN A 64 -12.48 13.22 12.43
N ASP A 65 -11.55 12.38 12.90
CA ASP A 65 -10.65 12.71 14.02
C ASP A 65 -9.72 13.88 13.67
N LEU A 66 -9.02 13.80 12.52
CA LEU A 66 -8.14 14.88 12.08
C LEU A 66 -8.92 16.17 11.82
N LEU A 67 -10.10 16.08 11.21
CA LEU A 67 -10.97 17.22 10.95
C LEU A 67 -11.35 17.95 12.25
N LYS A 68 -11.64 17.19 13.33
CA LYS A 68 -11.96 17.74 14.65
C LYS A 68 -10.74 18.32 15.38
N LYS A 69 -9.56 17.70 15.22
CA LYS A 69 -8.31 18.14 15.85
C LYS A 69 -7.83 19.48 15.29
N ASP A 70 -7.65 19.57 13.98
CA ASP A 70 -7.22 20.80 13.30
C ASP A 70 -7.49 20.73 11.79
N LYS A 71 -8.69 21.14 11.38
CA LYS A 71 -9.06 21.19 9.96
C LYS A 71 -8.08 21.98 9.10
N THR A 72 -7.56 23.10 9.59
CA THR A 72 -6.71 23.99 8.79
C THR A 72 -5.38 23.32 8.51
N LEU A 73 -4.70 22.81 9.54
CA LEU A 73 -3.42 22.12 9.41
C LEU A 73 -3.52 20.92 8.46
N TYR A 74 -4.51 20.04 8.68
CA TYR A 74 -4.63 18.80 7.92
C TYR A 74 -5.22 18.98 6.51
N THR A 75 -5.81 20.15 6.23
CA THR A 75 -6.10 20.57 4.85
C THR A 75 -4.83 21.04 4.16
N GLN A 76 -4.05 21.91 4.81
CA GLN A 76 -2.85 22.53 4.22
C GLN A 76 -1.75 21.52 3.90
N ASN A 77 -1.55 20.49 4.74
CA ASN A 77 -0.57 19.43 4.48
C ASN A 77 -1.10 18.29 3.59
N GLY A 78 -2.35 18.38 3.13
CA GLY A 78 -2.97 17.42 2.22
C GLY A 78 -3.45 16.10 2.84
N LEU A 79 -3.36 15.91 4.16
CA LEU A 79 -3.80 14.65 4.79
C LEU A 79 -5.30 14.39 4.65
N LEU A 80 -6.15 15.42 4.80
CA LEU A 80 -7.60 15.23 4.61
C LEU A 80 -7.95 14.84 3.18
N HIS A 81 -7.24 15.39 2.19
CA HIS A 81 -7.41 15.01 0.79
C HIS A 81 -6.95 13.57 0.52
N MET A 82 -5.79 13.18 1.09
CA MET A 82 -5.29 11.80 1.01
C MET A 82 -6.28 10.80 1.61
N LEU A 83 -6.84 11.10 2.77
CA LEU A 83 -7.84 10.23 3.42
C LEU A 83 -9.14 10.14 2.63
N ASP A 84 -9.56 11.25 1.99
CA ASP A 84 -10.73 11.23 1.10
C ASP A 84 -10.52 10.34 -0.13
N ARG A 85 -9.31 10.34 -0.70
CA ARG A 85 -8.92 9.37 -1.73
C ARG A 85 -9.01 7.93 -1.19
N ASN A 86 -8.44 7.67 -0.01
CA ASN A 86 -8.34 6.32 0.55
C ASN A 86 -9.72 5.69 0.83
N ARG A 87 -10.65 6.42 1.44
CA ARG A 87 -12.00 5.91 1.75
C ARG A 87 -12.85 5.59 0.51
N ARG A 88 -12.49 6.13 -0.66
CA ARG A 88 -13.13 5.79 -1.95
C ARG A 88 -12.58 4.50 -2.56
N ILE A 89 -11.42 4.04 -2.09
CA ILE A 89 -10.74 2.83 -2.59
C ILE A 89 -11.13 1.64 -1.71
N LYS A 90 -11.00 1.78 -0.38
CA LYS A 90 -11.34 0.73 0.59
C LYS A 90 -11.65 1.33 1.98
N PRO A 91 -12.32 0.62 2.90
CA PRO A 91 -12.78 1.20 4.17
C PRO A 91 -11.66 1.54 5.17
N ASP A 92 -10.63 0.71 5.27
CA ASP A 92 -9.60 0.81 6.31
C ASP A 92 -8.21 0.36 5.81
N PRO A 93 -7.12 0.84 6.45
CA PRO A 93 -5.77 0.36 6.19
C PRO A 93 -5.60 -1.06 6.74
N GLU A 94 -4.98 -1.93 5.93
CA GLU A 94 -4.83 -3.35 6.21
C GLU A 94 -3.36 -3.70 6.49
N ARG A 95 -3.12 -4.55 7.50
CA ARG A 95 -1.78 -5.00 7.86
C ARG A 95 -1.43 -6.28 7.10
N PHE A 96 -0.31 -6.28 6.37
CA PHE A 96 0.09 -7.41 5.51
C PHE A 96 0.28 -8.70 6.30
N GLN A 97 0.87 -8.60 7.50
CA GLN A 97 1.17 -9.77 8.34
C GLN A 97 -0.07 -10.56 8.77
N ILE A 98 -1.28 -9.99 8.67
CA ILE A 98 -2.55 -10.63 9.06
C ILE A 98 -3.29 -11.14 7.82
N SER A 99 -2.98 -10.64 6.62
CA SER A 99 -3.63 -11.07 5.37
C SER A 99 -3.22 -12.49 5.00
N LYS A 100 -4.22 -13.30 4.60
CA LYS A 100 -4.04 -14.64 4.04
C LYS A 100 -4.15 -14.67 2.51
N ASP A 101 -4.27 -13.50 1.89
CA ASP A 101 -4.39 -13.40 0.44
C ASP A 101 -3.09 -13.84 -0.22
N LYS A 102 -3.24 -14.38 -1.43
CA LYS A 102 -2.12 -14.80 -2.28
C LYS A 102 -2.02 -13.85 -3.46
N PHE A 103 -0.78 -13.59 -3.88
CA PHE A 103 -0.46 -12.66 -4.96
C PHE A 103 0.60 -13.29 -5.85
N ASP A 104 0.55 -12.96 -7.14
CA ASP A 104 1.62 -13.32 -8.06
C ASP A 104 2.83 -12.38 -7.88
N ILE A 105 2.53 -11.09 -7.62
CA ILE A 105 3.53 -10.04 -7.50
C ILE A 105 3.24 -9.15 -6.29
N ILE A 106 4.24 -8.97 -5.44
CA ILE A 106 4.24 -8.03 -4.32
C ILE A 106 5.25 -6.92 -4.61
N ILE A 107 4.82 -5.67 -4.53
CA ILE A 107 5.66 -4.50 -4.72
C ILE A 107 5.76 -3.72 -3.40
N THR A 108 6.97 -3.51 -2.91
CA THR A 108 7.24 -2.75 -1.68
C THR A 108 7.77 -1.35 -2.00
N CYS A 109 7.38 -0.37 -1.19
CA CYS A 109 7.71 1.04 -1.43
C CYS A 109 8.99 1.54 -0.75
N GLU A 110 9.70 0.70 0.02
CA GLU A 110 11.00 0.98 0.64
C GLU A 110 11.65 -0.32 1.13
N GLU A 111 12.99 -0.36 1.17
CA GLU A 111 13.78 -1.53 1.61
C GLU A 111 13.35 -2.10 2.97
N ARG A 112 13.08 -1.26 3.97
CA ARG A 112 12.60 -1.74 5.28
C ARG A 112 11.27 -2.49 5.18
N VAL A 113 10.37 -2.06 4.29
CA VAL A 113 9.08 -2.74 4.07
C VAL A 113 9.30 -4.05 3.32
N TYR A 114 10.27 -4.09 2.39
CA TYR A 114 10.71 -5.31 1.71
C TYR A 114 11.16 -6.38 2.71
N ASP A 115 12.07 -6.04 3.63
CA ASP A 115 12.56 -6.97 4.65
C ASP A 115 11.42 -7.53 5.52
N GLN A 116 10.48 -6.67 5.94
CA GLN A 116 9.32 -7.07 6.74
C GLN A 116 8.35 -7.97 5.99
N VAL A 117 8.22 -7.79 4.67
CA VAL A 117 7.44 -8.68 3.81
C VAL A 117 8.10 -10.05 3.71
N LEU A 118 9.43 -10.10 3.48
CA LEU A 118 10.17 -11.36 3.42
C LEU A 118 10.10 -12.12 4.74
N GLU A 119 10.37 -11.46 5.87
CA GLU A 119 10.26 -12.06 7.21
C GLU A 119 8.85 -12.63 7.45
N CYS A 120 7.82 -11.90 7.04
CA CYS A 120 6.44 -12.37 7.16
C CYS A 120 6.16 -13.60 6.29
N LEU A 121 6.69 -13.66 5.08
CA LEU A 121 6.49 -14.80 4.17
C LEU A 121 7.27 -16.04 4.64
N GLU A 122 8.50 -15.86 5.12
CA GLU A 122 9.34 -16.94 5.66
C GLU A 122 8.77 -17.54 6.95
N ALA A 123 8.09 -16.73 7.76
CA ALA A 123 7.44 -17.20 8.99
C ALA A 123 6.14 -18.00 8.73
N ARG A 124 5.57 -17.94 7.52
CA ARG A 124 4.37 -18.72 7.17
C ARG A 124 4.74 -20.16 6.88
N ILE A 125 3.89 -21.09 7.31
CA ILE A 125 3.99 -22.49 6.90
C ILE A 125 3.48 -22.57 5.44
N PRO A 126 4.30 -23.01 4.47
CA PRO A 126 3.83 -23.16 3.10
C PRO A 126 2.74 -24.23 3.02
N GLU A 127 1.52 -23.82 2.66
CA GLU A 127 0.42 -24.75 2.38
C GLU A 127 0.45 -25.24 0.93
N GLU A 128 0.98 -24.42 0.02
CA GLU A 128 1.11 -24.67 -1.41
C GLU A 128 2.50 -24.23 -1.89
N ASN A 129 3.04 -24.90 -2.91
CA ASN A 129 4.33 -24.55 -3.52
C ASN A 129 4.17 -23.51 -4.65
N THR A 130 3.27 -22.55 -4.46
CA THR A 130 3.01 -21.48 -5.43
C THR A 130 3.99 -20.33 -5.17
N PRO A 131 4.84 -19.96 -6.13
CA PRO A 131 5.79 -18.87 -5.95
C PRO A 131 5.10 -17.50 -5.92
N VAL A 132 5.73 -16.53 -5.25
CA VAL A 132 5.38 -15.10 -5.31
C VAL A 132 6.64 -14.30 -5.58
N HIS A 133 6.56 -13.31 -6.46
CA HIS A 133 7.67 -12.40 -6.75
C HIS A 133 7.56 -11.15 -5.89
N VAL A 134 8.61 -10.82 -5.13
CA VAL A 134 8.67 -9.60 -4.32
C VAL A 134 9.67 -8.62 -4.96
N ILE A 135 9.23 -7.40 -5.27
CA ILE A 135 10.02 -6.37 -5.94
C ILE A 135 10.00 -5.09 -5.10
N ASN A 136 11.17 -4.56 -4.76
CA ASN A 136 11.26 -3.26 -4.07
C ASN A 136 11.44 -2.12 -5.06
N ILE A 137 10.69 -1.04 -4.85
CA ILE A 137 10.89 0.27 -5.49
C ILE A 137 10.94 1.31 -4.38
N ASP A 138 12.10 1.91 -4.15
CA ASP A 138 12.25 2.95 -3.14
C ASP A 138 11.52 4.22 -3.56
N ILE A 139 10.48 4.56 -2.82
CA ILE A 139 9.64 5.73 -3.03
C ILE A 139 9.66 6.57 -1.75
N GLN A 140 10.07 7.84 -1.86
CA GLN A 140 10.07 8.74 -0.70
C GLN A 140 8.65 8.99 -0.21
N ASP A 141 8.48 9.12 1.11
CA ASP A 141 7.14 9.21 1.72
C ASP A 141 6.59 10.64 1.73
N ASN A 142 6.37 11.20 0.54
CA ASN A 142 5.65 12.45 0.32
C ASN A 142 4.66 12.29 -0.86
N HIS A 143 3.80 13.27 -1.09
CA HIS A 143 2.71 13.17 -2.08
C HIS A 143 3.21 13.12 -3.53
N GLU A 144 4.25 13.91 -3.86
CA GLU A 144 4.79 14.02 -5.21
C GLU A 144 5.50 12.72 -5.62
N GLU A 145 6.39 12.26 -4.75
CA GLU A 145 7.14 11.02 -4.97
C GLU A 145 6.23 9.79 -4.95
N ALA A 146 5.18 9.77 -4.13
CA ALA A 146 4.15 8.72 -4.18
C ALA A 146 3.44 8.66 -5.54
N THR A 147 3.20 9.80 -6.16
CA THR A 147 2.57 9.88 -7.48
C THR A 147 3.51 9.39 -8.57
N ILE A 148 4.78 9.82 -8.56
CA ILE A 148 5.81 9.35 -9.50
C ILE A 148 6.01 7.84 -9.35
N GLY A 149 6.13 7.36 -8.11
CA GLY A 149 6.26 5.95 -7.80
C GLY A 149 5.05 5.12 -8.25
N ALA A 150 3.83 5.65 -8.13
CA ALA A 150 2.62 4.99 -8.63
C ALA A 150 2.65 4.82 -10.17
N PHE A 151 3.17 5.79 -10.91
CA PHE A 151 3.38 5.66 -12.36
C PHE A 151 4.40 4.56 -12.69
N MET A 152 5.55 4.55 -12.00
CA MET A 152 6.58 3.51 -12.20
C MET A 152 6.05 2.11 -11.89
N ILE A 153 5.30 1.96 -10.80
CA ILE A 153 4.64 0.71 -10.42
C ILE A 153 3.65 0.26 -11.51
N CYS A 154 2.86 1.19 -12.05
CA CYS A 154 1.89 0.89 -13.10
C CYS A 154 2.57 0.45 -14.41
N GLU A 155 3.68 1.07 -14.78
CA GLU A 155 4.46 0.70 -15.96
C GLU A 155 5.08 -0.69 -15.78
N LEU A 156 5.66 -0.97 -14.61
CA LEU A 156 6.17 -2.30 -14.28
C LEU A 156 5.07 -3.37 -14.35
N ALA A 157 3.90 -3.09 -13.77
CA ALA A 157 2.77 -4.02 -13.80
C ALA A 157 2.35 -4.35 -15.24
N ALA A 158 2.27 -3.35 -16.13
CA ALA A 158 1.95 -3.55 -17.54
C ALA A 158 2.99 -4.42 -18.24
N LEU A 159 4.29 -4.10 -18.09
CA LEU A 159 5.38 -4.85 -18.70
C LEU A 159 5.41 -6.32 -18.24
N VAL A 160 5.16 -6.55 -16.95
CA VAL A 160 5.18 -7.90 -16.39
C VAL A 160 3.94 -8.70 -16.82
N SER A 161 2.77 -8.07 -16.93
CA SER A 161 1.56 -8.71 -17.44
C SER A 161 1.65 -9.12 -18.92
N GLU A 162 2.51 -8.46 -19.71
CA GLU A 162 2.79 -8.86 -21.09
C GLU A 162 3.78 -10.04 -21.20
N CYS A 163 4.46 -10.39 -20.10
CA CYS A 163 5.48 -11.43 -20.10
C CYS A 163 4.87 -12.83 -20.04
N VAL A 164 4.89 -13.53 -21.20
CA VAL A 164 4.31 -14.88 -21.39
C VAL A 164 4.84 -15.94 -20.40
N LEU A 165 6.06 -15.76 -19.88
CA LEU A 165 6.70 -16.73 -18.98
C LEU A 165 6.12 -16.72 -17.56
N LEU A 166 5.64 -15.59 -17.06
CA LEU A 166 5.02 -15.50 -15.73
C LEU A 166 3.55 -15.93 -15.75
N VAL A 167 2.90 -15.79 -16.90
CA VAL A 167 1.48 -16.15 -17.10
C VAL A 167 1.29 -17.65 -17.37
N GLY A 168 2.38 -18.40 -17.63
CA GLY A 168 2.36 -19.80 -18.08
C GLY A 168 2.70 -20.86 -17.03
N VAL A 169 2.86 -20.51 -15.75
CA VAL A 169 3.15 -21.47 -14.67
C VAL A 169 1.89 -21.71 -13.84
N GLY A 170 0.84 -22.23 -14.48
CA GLY A 170 -0.43 -22.63 -13.86
C GLY A 170 -0.91 -23.96 -14.42
#